data_AF-A0A1F9NYB7-F1
#
_entry.id   AF-A0A1F9NYB7-F1
#
_cell.length_a   1.000
_cell.length_b   1.000
_cell.length_c   1.000
_cell.angle_alpha   90.00
_cell.angle_beta   90.00
_cell.angle_gamma   90.00
#
_symmetry.space_group_name_H-M   'P 1'
#
loop_
_entity.id
_entity.type
_entity.pdbx_description
1 polymer ?
#
loop_
_entity_poly.entity_id
_entity_poly.type
_entity_poly.pdbx_seq_one_letter_code
_entity_poly.pdbx_strand_id
1 'polypeptide(L)'
;MSAIRIDGNGTAKKAALDPAICLGCGVCRPACARGALSMAARTERVIVPETAWQRAVVMAIERGKFQNLLFDDFDRLDHAALRAVTRIVVGLPPVKKALLSQQVQSRFFRALAGGGRGAAESHGLPENKQEER
;
A
#
# COMPACT_ATOMS: atom_id res chain seq x y z
N MET A 1 24.76 8.40 1.44
CA MET A 1 24.93 7.85 2.81
C MET A 1 25.22 6.37 2.71
N SER A 2 26.26 5.87 3.38
CA SER A 2 26.70 4.47 3.28
C SER A 2 26.25 3.67 4.50
N ALA A 3 25.80 2.43 4.30
CA ALA A 3 25.38 1.55 5.39
C ALA A 3 26.54 1.02 6.24
N ILE A 4 27.76 0.99 5.69
CA ILE A 4 28.98 0.56 6.38
C ILE A 4 29.84 1.79 6.65
N ARG A 5 30.25 1.95 7.91
CA ARG A 5 31.20 2.97 8.36
C ARG A 5 32.44 2.30 8.96
N ILE A 6 33.56 3.02 9.00
CA ILE A 6 34.78 2.55 9.67
C ILE A 6 34.96 3.42 10.91
N ASP A 7 34.91 2.78 12.07
CA ASP A 7 35.12 3.41 13.37
C ASP A 7 36.50 3.04 13.92
N GLY A 8 37.15 3.98 14.62
CA GLY A 8 38.46 3.79 15.26
C GLY A 8 39.65 4.37 14.48
N ASN A 9 40.82 4.43 15.15
CA ASN A 9 42.06 4.98 14.61
C ASN A 9 43.15 3.90 14.47
N GLY A 10 44.06 4.08 13.50
CA GLY A 10 45.20 3.19 13.29
C GLY A 10 44.79 1.73 13.00
N THR A 11 45.37 0.80 13.75
CA THR A 11 45.14 -0.65 13.64
C THR A 11 43.82 -1.10 14.29
N ALA A 12 43.15 -0.24 15.06
CA ALA A 12 41.88 -0.54 15.72
C ALA A 12 40.64 -0.25 14.86
N LYS A 13 40.80 -0.01 13.55
CA LYS A 13 39.70 0.26 12.62
C LYS A 13 38.76 -0.93 12.50
N LYS A 14 37.49 -0.72 12.86
CA LYS A 14 36.41 -1.72 12.79
C LYS A 14 35.31 -1.22 11.86
N ALA A 15 34.73 -2.14 11.10
CA ALA A 15 33.56 -1.83 10.30
C ALA A 15 32.32 -1.85 11.21
N ALA A 16 31.54 -0.78 11.19
CA ALA A 16 30.27 -0.66 11.87
C ALA A 16 29.12 -0.59 10.86
N LEU A 17 28.00 -1.23 11.18
CA LEU A 17 26.80 -1.26 10.36
C LEU A 17 25.77 -0.27 10.91
N ASP A 18 25.23 0.57 10.03
CA ASP A 18 24.07 1.40 10.33
C ASP A 18 22.78 0.65 9.96
N PRO A 19 21.95 0.22 10.93
CA PRO A 19 20.75 -0.55 10.65
C PRO A 19 19.65 0.27 9.96
N ALA A 20 19.66 1.60 10.08
CA ALA A 20 18.66 2.46 9.44
C ALA A 20 18.87 2.56 7.93
N ILE A 21 20.13 2.44 7.47
CA ILE A 21 20.49 2.51 6.04
C ILE A 21 20.63 1.11 5.44
N CYS A 22 21.05 0.12 6.24
CA CYS A 22 21.14 -1.27 5.77
C CYS A 22 19.80 -1.69 5.17
N LEU A 23 19.81 -2.25 3.95
CA LEU A 23 18.61 -2.77 3.27
C LEU A 23 18.48 -4.29 3.40
N GLY A 24 19.54 -4.97 3.85
CA GLY A 24 19.58 -6.43 3.91
C GLY A 24 19.86 -7.13 2.57
N CYS A 25 20.44 -6.43 1.59
CA CYS A 25 20.77 -6.98 0.26
C CYS A 25 21.87 -8.06 0.26
N GLY A 26 22.62 -8.21 1.35
CA GLY A 26 23.61 -9.29 1.51
C GLY A 26 24.90 -9.15 0.69
N VAL A 27 25.05 -8.11 -0.14
CA VAL A 27 26.22 -7.94 -1.03
C VAL A 27 27.55 -7.77 -0.29
N CYS A 28 27.51 -7.28 0.94
CA CYS A 28 28.69 -7.08 1.78
C CYS A 28 29.25 -8.38 2.38
N ARG A 29 28.42 -9.41 2.57
CA ARG A 29 28.83 -10.70 3.16
C ARG A 29 29.92 -11.39 2.32
N PRO A 30 29.75 -11.65 1.00
CA PRO A 30 30.77 -12.30 0.20
C PRO A 30 32.03 -11.43 0.00
N ALA A 31 31.90 -10.10 0.08
CA ALA A 31 33.04 -9.17 0.01
C ALA A 31 33.88 -9.12 1.29
N CYS A 32 33.41 -9.72 2.40
CA CYS A 32 34.11 -9.67 3.68
C CYS A 32 35.25 -10.69 3.74
N ALA A 33 36.47 -10.27 3.43
CA ALA A 33 37.66 -11.12 3.47
C ALA A 33 37.94 -11.74 4.86
N ARG A 34 37.50 -11.09 5.94
CA ARG A 34 37.69 -11.55 7.32
C ARG A 34 36.57 -12.44 7.85
N GLY A 35 35.50 -12.66 7.08
CA GLY A 35 34.34 -13.44 7.54
C GLY A 35 33.60 -12.85 8.75
N ALA A 36 33.76 -11.55 9.02
CA ALA A 36 33.23 -10.90 10.23
C ALA A 36 31.75 -10.46 10.11
N LEU A 37 31.07 -10.76 9.00
CA LEU A 37 29.68 -10.36 8.75
C LEU A 37 28.74 -11.58 8.74
N SER A 38 27.61 -11.46 9.43
CA SER A 38 26.49 -12.41 9.39
C SER A 38 25.20 -11.71 8.94
N MET A 39 24.25 -12.48 8.42
CA MET A 39 22.92 -11.99 8.07
C MET A 39 21.92 -12.45 9.13
N ALA A 40 21.08 -11.52 9.56
CA ALA A 40 19.93 -11.79 10.43
C ALA A 40 18.63 -11.38 9.71
N ALA A 41 17.57 -12.15 9.90
CA ALA A 41 16.25 -11.80 9.39
C ALA A 41 15.71 -10.55 10.10
N ARG A 42 15.01 -9.68 9.37
CA ARG A 42 14.35 -8.51 9.98
C ARG A 42 13.13 -8.94 10.78
N THR A 43 12.89 -8.24 11.89
CA THR A 43 11.69 -8.40 12.71
C THR A 43 10.41 -8.03 11.94
N GLU A 44 10.49 -7.01 11.07
CA GLU A 44 9.36 -6.57 10.26
C GLU A 44 9.37 -7.25 8.89
N ARG A 45 8.38 -8.10 8.65
CA ARG A 45 8.15 -8.71 7.33
C ARG A 45 7.22 -7.83 6.52
N VAL A 46 7.73 -7.34 5.39
CA VAL A 46 6.88 -6.72 4.37
C VAL A 46 6.06 -7.85 3.73
N ILE A 47 4.74 -7.82 3.94
CA ILE A 47 3.82 -8.72 3.26
C ILE A 47 3.79 -8.32 1.79
N VAL A 48 4.48 -9.10 0.95
CA VAL A 48 4.43 -8.92 -0.49
C VAL A 48 3.06 -9.35 -1.01
N PRO A 49 2.47 -8.62 -1.96
CA PRO A 49 1.25 -9.08 -2.64
C PRO A 49 1.50 -10.46 -3.26
N GLU A 50 0.58 -11.41 -3.02
CA GLU A 50 0.71 -12.80 -3.47
C GLU A 50 0.56 -12.94 -4.99
N THR A 51 -0.10 -11.97 -5.64
CA THR A 51 -0.37 -12.01 -7.08
C THR A 51 0.00 -10.71 -7.78
N ALA A 52 0.33 -10.81 -9.07
CA ALA A 52 0.59 -9.66 -9.94
C ALA A 52 -0.61 -8.70 -9.99
N TRP A 53 -1.84 -9.24 -9.93
CA TRP A 53 -3.07 -8.45 -9.85
C TRP A 53 -3.15 -7.64 -8.56
N GLN A 54 -2.94 -8.27 -7.39
CA GLN A 54 -2.93 -7.56 -6.11
C GLN A 54 -1.88 -6.43 -6.09
N ARG A 55 -0.69 -6.69 -6.64
CA ARG A 55 0.36 -5.68 -6.78
C ARG A 55 -0.08 -4.52 -7.69
N ALA A 56 -0.68 -4.81 -8.84
CA ALA A 56 -1.18 -3.80 -9.77
C ALA A 56 -2.25 -2.91 -9.11
N VAL A 57 -3.17 -3.52 -8.36
CA VAL A 57 -4.20 -2.79 -7.61
C VAL A 57 -3.59 -1.87 -6.56
N VAL A 58 -2.67 -2.36 -5.73
CA VAL A 58 -2.01 -1.53 -4.70
C VAL A 58 -1.28 -0.35 -5.34
N MET A 59 -0.52 -0.57 -6.42
CA MET A 59 0.16 0.50 -7.14
C MET A 59 -0.82 1.51 -7.77
N ALA A 60 -1.95 1.05 -8.30
CA ALA A 60 -2.95 1.92 -8.89
C ALA A 60 -3.64 2.79 -7.83
N ILE A 61 -3.88 2.25 -6.62
CA ILE A 61 -4.40 3.02 -5.49
C ILE A 61 -3.39 4.07 -5.03
N GLU A 62 -2.12 3.69 -4.84
CA GLU A 62 -1.05 4.61 -4.41
C GLU A 62 -0.82 5.76 -5.38
N ARG A 63 -1.10 5.54 -6.68
CA ARG A 63 -0.93 6.54 -7.75
C ARG A 63 -2.21 7.28 -8.12
N GLY A 64 -3.34 7.02 -7.46
CA GLY A 64 -4.64 7.62 -7.83
C GLY A 64 -5.12 7.23 -9.24
N LYS A 65 -4.75 6.04 -9.72
CA LYS A 65 -5.16 5.49 -11.03
C LYS A 65 -6.02 4.23 -10.90
N PHE A 66 -6.59 4.00 -9.71
CA PHE A 66 -7.39 2.81 -9.44
C PHE A 66 -8.62 2.70 -10.36
N GLN A 67 -9.31 3.81 -10.61
CA GLN A 67 -10.43 3.88 -11.55
C GLN A 67 -10.03 3.46 -12.97
N ASN A 68 -8.82 3.82 -13.43
CA ASN A 68 -8.34 3.40 -14.75
C ASN A 68 -8.08 1.90 -14.77
N LEU A 69 -7.49 1.34 -13.70
CA LEU A 69 -7.28 -0.10 -13.60
C LEU A 69 -8.61 -0.89 -13.54
N LEU A 70 -9.62 -0.32 -12.89
CA LEU A 70 -10.94 -0.95 -12.78
C LEU A 70 -11.70 -0.93 -14.12
N PHE A 71 -11.52 0.10 -14.94
CA PHE A 71 -12.25 0.28 -16.19
C PHE A 71 -11.36 0.22 -17.45
N ASP A 72 -10.17 -0.38 -17.34
CA ASP A 72 -9.23 -0.49 -18.47
C ASP A 72 -9.76 -1.43 -19.55
N ASP A 73 -10.46 -2.47 -19.12
CA ASP A 73 -11.00 -3.52 -19.97
C ASP A 73 -12.28 -4.08 -19.33
N PHE A 74 -13.44 -3.73 -19.90
CA PHE A 74 -14.74 -4.18 -19.40
C PHE A 74 -14.93 -5.70 -19.57
N ASP A 75 -14.24 -6.33 -20.53
CA ASP A 75 -14.29 -7.79 -20.72
C ASP A 75 -13.56 -8.53 -19.59
N ARG A 76 -12.71 -7.85 -18.81
CA ARG A 76 -12.04 -8.41 -17.63
C ARG A 76 -12.82 -8.23 -16.33
N LEU A 77 -13.93 -7.48 -16.34
CA LEU A 77 -14.77 -7.24 -15.16
C LEU A 77 -15.74 -8.39 -14.88
N ASP A 78 -15.19 -9.60 -14.75
CA ASP A 78 -15.96 -10.77 -14.36
C ASP A 78 -16.24 -10.80 -12.85
N HIS A 79 -17.15 -11.68 -12.43
CA HIS A 79 -17.41 -11.97 -11.00
C HIS A 79 -16.15 -12.40 -10.22
N ALA A 80 -15.14 -12.95 -10.90
CA ALA A 80 -13.85 -13.28 -10.31
C ALA A 80 -13.03 -12.01 -10.01
N ALA A 81 -12.97 -11.07 -10.95
CA ALA A 81 -12.30 -9.79 -10.77
C ALA A 81 -12.97 -8.95 -9.68
N LEU A 82 -14.31 -8.89 -9.67
CA LEU A 82 -15.09 -8.23 -8.63
C LEU A 82 -14.80 -8.82 -7.24
N ARG A 83 -14.82 -10.15 -7.08
CA ARG A 83 -14.46 -10.80 -5.81
C ARG A 83 -13.04 -10.46 -5.36
N ALA A 84 -12.08 -10.44 -6.28
CA ALA A 84 -10.70 -10.07 -5.99
C ALA A 84 -10.58 -8.60 -5.56
N VAL A 85 -11.26 -7.69 -6.26
CA VAL A 85 -11.29 -6.26 -5.93
C VAL A 85 -11.94 -6.04 -4.56
N THR A 86 -13.10 -6.65 -4.28
CA THR A 86 -13.76 -6.55 -2.97
C THR A 86 -12.86 -7.03 -1.85
N ARG A 87 -12.15 -8.15 -2.03
CA ARG A 87 -11.20 -8.66 -1.03
C ARG A 87 -10.05 -7.69 -0.77
N ILE A 88 -9.51 -7.07 -1.82
CA ILE A 88 -8.43 -6.09 -1.69
C ILE A 88 -8.92 -4.81 -0.99
N VAL A 89 -10.09 -4.29 -1.38
CA VAL A 89 -10.69 -3.08 -0.77
C VAL A 89 -11.01 -3.31 0.71
N VAL A 90 -11.57 -4.46 1.06
CA VAL A 90 -11.88 -4.82 2.47
C VAL A 90 -10.59 -5.04 3.27
N GLY A 91 -9.57 -5.67 2.67
CA GLY A 91 -8.28 -5.94 3.32
C GLY A 91 -7.34 -4.73 3.41
N LEU A 92 -7.66 -3.59 2.80
CA LEU A 92 -6.79 -2.42 2.78
C LEU A 92 -6.64 -1.77 4.18
N PRO A 93 -5.44 -1.33 4.58
CA PRO A 93 -5.24 -0.55 5.80
C PRO A 93 -6.07 0.75 5.80
N PRO A 94 -6.52 1.26 6.97
CA PRO A 94 -7.46 2.39 7.06
C PRO A 94 -6.98 3.65 6.33
N VAL A 95 -5.67 3.92 6.33
CA VAL A 95 -5.07 5.06 5.61
C VAL A 95 -5.25 4.91 4.09
N LYS A 96 -5.02 3.72 3.53
CA LYS A 96 -5.20 3.46 2.10
C LYS A 96 -6.67 3.44 1.70
N LYS A 97 -7.57 3.02 2.61
CA LYS A 97 -9.03 3.10 2.41
C LYS A 97 -9.50 4.55 2.25
N ALA A 98 -8.98 5.47 3.05
CA ALA A 98 -9.31 6.89 2.96
C ALA A 98 -8.88 7.50 1.60
N LEU A 99 -7.68 7.16 1.12
CA LEU A 99 -7.20 7.58 -0.20
C LEU A 99 -8.07 7.01 -1.33
N LEU A 100 -8.46 5.74 -1.21
CA LEU A 100 -9.37 5.11 -2.16
C LEU A 100 -10.75 5.77 -2.16
N SER A 101 -11.32 6.08 -0.98
CA SER A 101 -12.64 6.72 -0.89
C SER A 101 -12.66 8.13 -1.50
N GLN A 102 -11.58 8.90 -1.35
CA GLN A 102 -11.46 10.21 -2.01
C GLN A 102 -11.44 10.07 -3.53
N GLN A 103 -10.80 9.00 -4.05
CA GLN A 103 -10.71 8.76 -5.49
C GLN A 103 -12.03 8.32 -6.12
N VAL A 104 -12.79 7.48 -5.41
CA VAL A 104 -14.13 7.04 -5.84
C VAL A 104 -15.13 8.21 -5.85
N GLN A 105 -14.92 9.24 -5.02
CA GLN A 105 -15.75 10.45 -5.01
C GLN A 105 -15.43 11.45 -6.14
N SER A 106 -14.57 11.10 -7.09
CA SER A 106 -14.19 11.99 -8.20
C SER A 106 -15.37 12.40 -9.08
N ARG A 107 -15.22 13.55 -9.77
CA ARG A 107 -16.22 14.10 -10.70
C ARG A 107 -16.65 13.09 -11.77
N PHE A 108 -15.77 12.16 -12.15
CA PHE A 108 -16.05 11.08 -13.11
C PHE A 108 -17.13 10.11 -12.60
N PHE A 109 -16.99 9.61 -11.37
CA PHE A 109 -18.02 8.74 -10.76
C PHE A 109 -19.32 9.49 -10.47
N ARG A 110 -19.25 10.78 -10.09
CA ARG A 110 -20.46 11.62 -9.96
C ARG A 110 -21.17 11.82 -11.31
N ALA A 111 -20.42 11.95 -12.40
CA ALA A 111 -20.98 12.04 -13.75
C ALA A 111 -21.59 10.70 -14.21
N LEU A 112 -20.96 9.57 -13.90
CA LEU A 112 -21.54 8.24 -14.15
C LEU A 112 -22.80 7.98 -13.32
N ALA A 113 -22.78 8.31 -12.03
CA ALA A 113 -23.94 8.17 -11.14
C ALA A 113 -25.08 9.15 -11.48
N GLY A 114 -24.76 10.30 -12.10
CA GLY A 114 -25.73 11.30 -12.55
C GLY A 114 -26.28 11.08 -13.97
N GLY A 115 -25.81 10.06 -14.69
CA GLY A 115 -26.21 9.77 -16.07
C GLY A 115 -27.42 8.85 -16.24
N GLY A 116 -27.95 8.29 -15.15
CA GLY A 116 -29.14 7.44 -15.15
C GLY A 116 -30.35 8.21 -14.59
N ARG A 117 -31.37 8.44 -15.43
CA ARG A 117 -32.66 8.98 -14.99
C ARG A 117 -33.25 8.14 -13.85
N GLY A 118 -33.52 8.76 -12.69
CA GLY A 118 -34.47 8.28 -11.68
C GLY A 118 -33.97 8.27 -10.23
N ALA A 119 -34.52 9.18 -9.40
CA ALA A 119 -34.52 9.24 -7.93
C ALA A 119 -33.14 9.31 -7.22
N ALA A 120 -32.67 10.41 -6.63
CA ALA A 120 -33.34 11.42 -5.81
C ALA A 120 -34.28 10.83 -4.75
N GLU A 121 -33.70 10.19 -3.74
CA GLU A 121 -34.24 10.31 -2.38
C GLU A 121 -33.09 10.44 -1.38
N SER A 122 -32.74 11.69 -1.11
CA SER A 122 -31.99 12.10 0.07
C SER A 122 -32.99 12.41 1.18
N HIS A 123 -33.23 11.46 2.06
CA HIS A 123 -33.72 11.67 3.42
C HIS A 123 -32.75 10.89 4.32
N GLY A 124 -31.85 11.55 5.03
CA GLY A 124 -32.20 12.32 6.21
C GLY A 124 -31.79 11.47 7.40
N LEU A 125 -30.59 11.72 7.92
CA LEU A 125 -30.15 11.18 9.19
C LEU A 125 -31.11 11.70 10.26
N PRO A 126 -31.85 10.86 11.02
CA PRO A 126 -32.70 11.38 12.07
C PRO A 126 -31.83 11.97 13.18
N GLU A 127 -31.98 13.27 13.32
CA GLU A 127 -31.54 14.11 14.42
C GLU A 127 -32.30 13.64 15.66
N ASN A 128 -31.66 12.80 16.48
CA ASN A 128 -32.26 12.32 17.72
C ASN A 128 -31.96 13.34 18.83
N LYS A 129 -32.90 14.26 19.03
CA LYS A 129 -33.04 15.11 20.22
C LYS A 129 -34.49 15.05 20.69
N GLN A 130 -34.66 15.06 22.01
CA GLN A 130 -35.89 15.05 22.84
C GLN A 130 -36.19 13.65 23.41
N GLU A 131 -36.42 13.44 24.71
CA GLU A 131 -36.80 14.38 25.77
C GLU A 131 -36.57 13.75 27.16
N GLU A 132 -36.42 14.62 28.15
CA GLU A 132 -36.49 14.48 29.61
C GLU A 132 -37.15 13.23 30.24
N ARG A 133 -36.50 12.72 31.30
CA ARG A 133 -37.12 12.41 32.61
C ARG A 133 -36.11 12.52 33.74
#